data_AF-A0A336MNE3-F1
#
_entry.id   AF-A0A336MNE3-F1
#
_cell.length_a   1.000
_cell.length_b   1.000
_cell.length_c   1.000
_cell.angle_alpha   90.00
_cell.angle_beta   90.00
_cell.angle_gamma   90.00
#
_symmetry.space_group_name_H-M   'P 1'
#
loop_
_entity.id
_entity.type
_entity.pdbx_description
1 polymer ?
#
loop_
_entity_poly.entity_id
_entity_poly.type
_entity_poly.pdbx_seq_one_letter_code
_entity_poly.pdbx_strand_id
1 'polypeptide(L)'
;MLTIGFTLAYGAMFSKVWRVHRFTTKTKTESKKKVEPWKLYTMVSGLLAVDLIILMTWQIEDPLQRKLEIFPLEDPGKVSEDIKIRPELEHCESRNHSVWLGVMYGFKGLILVFGLFLAYETRSIKVKQINDSRYVGMSIYNVVVLAIITAPVTMVIASQQDASFAFVSLAVIFCCFLSMLLIFVPKVIEIINNPSDKLDTKSSTDIGISKEDEERYKKLINENEELQKLISQKEDKIRILRQRLTDMDSFNKST
;
A
#
# COMPACT_ATOMS: atom_id res chain seq x y z
N MET A 1 -21.05 1.03 -1.91
CA MET A 1 -20.03 1.74 -2.73
C MET A 1 -18.70 1.90 -2.02
N LEU A 2 -18.66 2.38 -0.77
CA LEU A 2 -17.42 2.56 0.00
C LEU A 2 -16.52 1.30 0.07
N THR A 3 -17.11 0.13 0.29
CA THR A 3 -16.39 -1.14 0.44
C THR A 3 -15.70 -1.59 -0.86
N ILE A 4 -16.44 -1.51 -1.96
CA ILE A 4 -15.96 -1.82 -3.32
C ILE A 4 -14.88 -0.82 -3.72
N GLY A 5 -15.11 0.48 -3.50
CA GLY A 5 -14.13 1.54 -3.79
C GLY A 5 -12.83 1.34 -3.03
N PHE A 6 -12.91 1.02 -1.74
CA PHE A 6 -11.75 0.69 -0.92
C PHE A 6 -10.98 -0.51 -1.50
N THR A 7 -11.65 -1.61 -1.83
CA THR A 7 -10.99 -2.83 -2.33
C THR A 7 -10.36 -2.64 -3.70
N LEU A 8 -11.00 -1.88 -4.58
CA LEU A 8 -10.41 -1.56 -5.88
C LEU A 8 -9.16 -0.68 -5.73
N ALA A 9 -9.25 0.39 -4.94
CA ALA A 9 -8.14 1.31 -4.73
C ALA A 9 -6.97 0.65 -3.98
N TYR A 10 -7.25 0.00 -2.85
CA TYR A 10 -6.26 -0.68 -2.04
C TYR A 10 -5.71 -1.93 -2.75
N GLY A 11 -6.57 -2.71 -3.40
CA GLY A 11 -6.19 -3.90 -4.19
C GLY A 11 -5.26 -3.55 -5.37
N ALA A 12 -5.45 -2.40 -6.00
CA ALA A 12 -4.54 -1.91 -7.04
C ALA A 12 -3.16 -1.55 -6.49
N MET A 13 -3.08 -0.84 -5.36
CA MET A 13 -1.80 -0.54 -4.67
C MET A 13 -1.10 -1.81 -4.20
N PHE A 14 -1.87 -2.71 -3.57
CA PHE A 14 -1.43 -4.03 -3.12
C PHE A 14 -0.82 -4.83 -4.28
N SER A 15 -1.47 -4.87 -5.44
CA SER A 15 -1.00 -5.61 -6.61
C SER A 15 0.36 -5.11 -7.12
N LYS A 16 0.59 -3.80 -7.06
CA LYS A 16 1.89 -3.21 -7.41
C LYS A 16 2.98 -3.65 -6.44
N VAL A 17 2.73 -3.59 -5.14
CA VAL A 17 3.71 -4.03 -4.11
C VAL A 17 3.96 -5.53 -4.17
N TRP A 18 2.92 -6.35 -4.35
CA TRP A 18 3.04 -7.79 -4.51
C TRP A 18 3.87 -8.19 -5.73
N ARG A 19 3.67 -7.50 -6.87
CA ARG A 19 4.47 -7.73 -8.09
C ARG A 19 5.96 -7.50 -7.80
N VAL A 20 6.30 -6.42 -7.10
CA VAL A 20 7.67 -6.08 -6.72
C VAL A 20 8.25 -7.11 -5.76
N HIS A 21 7.52 -7.46 -4.69
CA HIS A 21 7.91 -8.51 -3.75
C HIS A 21 8.20 -9.83 -4.47
N ARG A 22 7.32 -10.28 -5.38
CA ARG A 22 7.50 -11.54 -6.11
C ARG A 22 8.69 -11.50 -7.06
N PHE A 23 9.01 -10.33 -7.64
CA PHE A 23 10.19 -10.17 -8.48
C PHE A 23 11.47 -10.30 -7.66
N THR A 24 11.51 -9.70 -6.47
CA THR A 24 12.70 -9.70 -5.62
C THR A 24 12.92 -11.00 -4.84
N THR A 25 11.86 -11.63 -4.35
CA THR A 25 11.94 -12.85 -3.52
C THR A 25 12.16 -14.13 -4.35
N LYS A 26 12.12 -14.06 -5.69
CA LYS A 26 12.52 -15.20 -6.54
C LYS A 26 14.04 -15.40 -6.48
N THR A 27 14.49 -16.19 -5.52
CA THR A 27 15.86 -16.71 -5.42
C THR A 27 16.18 -17.69 -6.56
N LYS A 28 17.47 -17.71 -6.92
CA LYS A 28 18.25 -18.42 -7.97
C LYS A 28 17.80 -19.80 -8.51
N THR A 29 16.73 -20.44 -8.06
CA THR A 29 16.43 -21.87 -8.35
C THR A 29 15.24 -22.11 -9.29
N GLU A 30 14.33 -21.16 -9.49
CA GLU A 30 13.15 -21.37 -10.35
C GLU A 30 13.26 -20.56 -11.65
N SER A 31 13.69 -21.24 -12.71
CA SER A 31 13.84 -20.71 -14.06
C SER A 31 12.57 -20.02 -14.60
N LYS A 32 12.74 -18.78 -15.07
CA LYS A 32 12.12 -18.21 -16.28
C LYS A 32 10.59 -18.29 -16.45
N LYS A 33 9.77 -18.30 -15.40
CA LYS A 33 8.33 -18.00 -15.56
C LYS A 33 8.07 -16.50 -15.43
N LYS A 34 7.78 -15.85 -16.57
CA LYS A 34 7.20 -14.50 -16.63
C LYS A 34 6.06 -14.40 -15.60
N VAL A 35 6.03 -13.30 -14.85
CA VAL A 35 4.88 -13.00 -14.01
C VAL A 35 3.75 -12.57 -14.93
N GLU A 36 2.78 -13.45 -15.13
CA GLU A 36 1.62 -13.12 -15.96
C GLU A 36 0.74 -12.08 -15.26
N PRO A 37 0.39 -10.97 -15.94
CA PRO A 37 -0.44 -9.91 -15.35
C PRO A 37 -1.81 -10.44 -14.88
N TRP A 38 -2.33 -11.50 -15.51
CA TRP A 38 -3.58 -12.15 -15.14
C TRP A 38 -3.64 -12.62 -13.68
N LYS A 39 -2.52 -13.04 -13.10
CA LYS A 39 -2.47 -13.52 -11.70
C LYS A 39 -2.73 -12.41 -10.67
N LEU A 40 -2.44 -11.16 -11.03
CA LEU A 40 -2.70 -9.99 -10.17
C LEU A 40 -4.17 -9.58 -10.26
N TYR A 41 -4.73 -9.55 -11.47
CA TYR A 41 -6.15 -9.24 -11.68
C TYR A 41 -7.06 -10.28 -11.04
N THR A 42 -6.72 -11.57 -11.13
CA THR A 42 -7.47 -12.66 -10.48
C THR A 42 -7.47 -12.54 -8.96
N MET A 43 -6.35 -12.15 -8.36
CA MET A 43 -6.27 -11.94 -6.91
C MET A 43 -7.12 -10.74 -6.44
N VAL A 44 -7.06 -9.60 -7.12
CA VAL A 44 -7.92 -8.43 -6.79
C VAL A 44 -9.40 -8.76 -7.00
N SER A 45 -9.72 -9.45 -8.09
CA SER A 45 -11.08 -9.94 -8.37
C SER A 45 -11.57 -10.88 -7.27
N GLY A 46 -10.71 -11.75 -6.75
CA GLY A 46 -11.01 -12.61 -5.59
C GLY A 46 -11.35 -11.80 -4.34
N LEU A 47 -10.55 -10.78 -4.01
CA LEU A 47 -10.85 -9.89 -2.86
C LEU A 47 -12.18 -9.16 -3.03
N LEU A 48 -12.47 -8.70 -4.25
CA LEU A 48 -13.73 -8.05 -4.58
C LEU A 48 -14.91 -9.02 -4.48
N ALA A 49 -14.74 -10.27 -4.93
CA ALA A 49 -15.77 -11.30 -4.83
C ALA A 49 -16.13 -11.57 -3.35
N VAL A 50 -15.14 -11.60 -2.45
CA VAL A 50 -15.40 -11.74 -1.01
C VAL A 50 -16.23 -10.58 -0.47
N ASP A 51 -15.90 -9.33 -0.84
CA ASP A 51 -16.73 -8.17 -0.45
C ASP A 51 -18.17 -8.28 -0.96
N LEU A 52 -18.35 -8.70 -2.21
CA LEU A 52 -19.68 -8.86 -2.80
C LEU A 52 -20.45 -9.95 -2.07
N ILE A 53 -19.83 -11.07 -1.74
CA ILE A 53 -20.46 -12.15 -0.96
C ILE A 53 -20.91 -11.61 0.40
N ILE A 54 -20.02 -10.96 1.16
CA ILE A 54 -20.38 -10.44 2.49
C ILE A 54 -21.51 -9.41 2.40
N LEU A 55 -21.45 -8.48 1.43
CA LEU A 55 -22.51 -7.49 1.23
C LEU A 55 -23.84 -8.11 0.81
N MET A 56 -23.81 -9.10 -0.09
CA MET A 56 -25.01 -9.80 -0.55
C MET A 56 -25.65 -10.56 0.61
N THR A 57 -24.87 -11.29 1.40
CA THR A 57 -25.38 -11.99 2.60
C THR A 57 -25.96 -10.99 3.61
N TRP A 58 -25.29 -9.86 3.85
CA TRP A 58 -25.82 -8.82 4.73
C TRP A 58 -27.17 -8.29 4.24
N GLN A 59 -27.29 -7.95 2.95
CA GLN A 59 -28.54 -7.40 2.42
C GLN A 59 -29.70 -8.42 2.36
N ILE A 60 -29.41 -9.70 2.18
CA ILE A 60 -30.45 -10.75 2.13
C ILE A 60 -30.96 -11.08 3.55
N GLU A 61 -30.06 -11.22 4.52
CA GLU A 61 -30.41 -11.68 5.87
C GLU A 61 -30.82 -10.54 6.81
N ASP A 62 -30.16 -9.38 6.72
CA ASP A 62 -30.35 -8.25 7.64
C ASP A 62 -30.26 -6.91 6.87
N PRO A 63 -31.26 -6.62 6.01
CA PRO A 63 -31.26 -5.40 5.20
C PRO A 63 -31.23 -4.15 6.07
N LEU A 64 -30.54 -3.11 5.60
CA LEU A 64 -30.52 -1.82 6.30
C LEU A 64 -31.91 -1.18 6.20
N GLN A 65 -32.49 -0.87 7.36
CA GLN A 65 -33.79 -0.23 7.46
C GLN A 65 -33.65 1.14 8.13
N ARG A 66 -34.60 2.03 7.83
CA ARG A 66 -34.71 3.32 8.52
C ARG A 66 -35.15 3.06 9.96
N LYS A 67 -34.37 3.56 10.93
CA LYS A 67 -34.74 3.67 12.34
C LYS A 67 -34.82 5.15 12.74
N LEU A 68 -35.75 5.44 13.65
CA LEU A 68 -35.92 6.75 14.26
C LEU A 68 -35.41 6.70 15.70
N GLU A 69 -34.42 7.53 16.01
CA GLU A 69 -33.98 7.80 17.37
C GLU A 69 -34.69 9.06 17.86
N ILE A 70 -35.43 8.93 18.97
CA ILE A 70 -36.25 10.02 19.52
C ILE A 70 -35.50 10.62 20.71
N PHE A 71 -35.24 11.92 20.64
CA PHE A 71 -34.57 12.65 21.71
C PHE A 71 -35.57 13.26 22.71
N PRO A 72 -35.12 13.59 23.93
CA PRO A 72 -35.97 14.26 24.92
C PRO A 72 -36.52 15.58 24.40
N LEU A 73 -37.68 15.98 24.95
CA LEU A 73 -38.34 17.24 24.61
C LEU A 73 -37.45 18.42 24.99
N GLU A 74 -37.32 19.36 24.07
CA GLU A 74 -36.58 20.61 24.23
C GLU A 74 -37.56 21.79 24.18
N ASP A 75 -37.31 22.79 25.01
CA ASP A 75 -38.11 24.02 25.01
C ASP A 75 -37.75 24.87 23.78
N PRO A 76 -38.72 25.57 23.17
CA PRO A 76 -38.50 26.33 21.96
C PRO A 76 -37.52 27.48 22.22
N GLY A 77 -36.69 27.82 21.22
CA GLY A 77 -35.74 28.94 21.31
C GLY A 77 -36.38 30.32 21.50
N LYS A 78 -37.72 30.42 21.41
CA LYS A 78 -38.51 31.61 21.72
C LYS A 78 -39.42 31.31 22.92
N VAL A 79 -39.29 32.12 23.97
CA VAL A 79 -39.97 31.96 25.27
C VAL A 79 -41.51 32.11 25.18
N SER A 80 -42.05 32.62 24.08
CA SER A 80 -43.47 32.98 23.93
C SER A 80 -44.36 31.88 23.33
N GLU A 81 -43.84 30.70 23.03
CA GLU A 81 -44.60 29.61 22.42
C GLU A 81 -44.80 28.47 23.42
N ASP A 82 -46.05 28.16 23.79
CA ASP A 82 -46.42 27.03 24.68
C ASP A 82 -46.36 25.67 23.94
N ILE A 83 -45.29 25.44 23.18
CA ILE A 83 -45.03 24.20 22.45
C ILE A 83 -43.72 23.58 22.94
N LYS A 84 -43.58 22.26 22.88
CA LYS A 84 -42.30 21.58 23.11
C LYS A 84 -41.85 20.90 21.83
N ILE A 85 -40.57 21.03 21.51
CA ILE A 85 -39.98 20.44 20.32
C ILE A 85 -39.46 19.05 20.68
N ARG A 86 -39.77 18.05 19.86
CA ARG A 86 -39.20 16.71 19.99
C ARG A 86 -38.26 16.47 18.81
N PRO A 87 -36.94 16.48 19.02
CA PRO A 87 -35.99 16.17 17.96
C PRO A 87 -36.07 14.68 17.61
N GLU A 88 -36.04 14.38 16.32
CA GLU A 88 -36.01 13.01 15.78
C GLU A 88 -34.85 12.87 14.82
N LEU A 89 -34.13 11.75 14.90
CA LEU A 89 -32.95 11.48 14.10
C LEU A 89 -33.10 10.17 13.34
N GLU A 90 -32.93 10.26 12.03
CA GLU A 90 -33.08 9.13 11.13
C GLU A 90 -31.72 8.45 10.91
N HIS A 91 -31.66 7.15 11.18
CA HIS A 91 -30.49 6.30 10.94
C HIS A 91 -30.85 5.15 10.00
N CYS A 92 -29.88 4.74 9.18
CA CYS A 92 -29.95 3.47 8.45
C CYS A 92 -29.17 2.42 9.23
N GLU A 93 -29.89 1.55 9.92
CA GLU A 93 -29.30 0.52 10.78
C GLU A 93 -29.95 -0.84 10.50
N SER A 94 -29.17 -1.90 10.59
CA SER A 94 -29.67 -3.28 10.55
C SER A 94 -29.88 -3.80 11.98
N ARG A 95 -30.52 -4.96 12.15
CA ARG A 95 -30.78 -5.51 13.50
C ARG A 95 -29.50 -5.89 14.23
N ASN A 96 -28.54 -6.47 13.51
CA ASN A 96 -27.24 -6.90 14.01
C ASN A 96 -26.10 -6.04 13.44
N HIS A 97 -26.31 -4.73 13.35
CA HIS A 97 -25.42 -3.80 12.66
C HIS A 97 -23.96 -3.87 13.13
N SER A 98 -23.73 -3.90 14.44
CA SER A 98 -22.37 -3.99 15.01
C SER A 98 -21.64 -5.29 14.63
N VAL A 99 -22.37 -6.41 14.51
CA VAL A 99 -21.79 -7.70 14.11
C VAL A 99 -21.34 -7.64 12.64
N TRP A 100 -22.21 -7.14 11.76
CA TRP A 100 -21.89 -7.00 10.34
C TRP A 100 -20.76 -6.01 10.09
N LEU A 101 -20.75 -4.87 10.78
CA LEU A 101 -19.62 -3.94 10.75
C LEU A 101 -18.34 -4.59 11.28
N GLY A 102 -18.43 -5.37 12.36
CA GLY A 102 -17.29 -6.10 12.92
C GLY A 102 -16.68 -7.10 11.93
N VAL A 103 -17.51 -7.89 11.24
CA VAL A 103 -17.06 -8.82 10.19
C VAL A 103 -16.39 -8.06 9.05
N MET A 104 -17.00 -6.97 8.58
CA MET A 104 -16.46 -6.14 7.50
C MET A 104 -15.14 -5.49 7.89
N TYR A 105 -15.07 -4.83 9.05
CA TYR A 105 -13.84 -4.20 9.53
C TYR A 105 -12.76 -5.22 9.86
N GLY A 106 -13.12 -6.40 10.37
CA GLY A 106 -12.19 -7.50 10.56
C GLY A 106 -11.55 -7.94 9.23
N PHE A 107 -12.35 -8.19 8.21
CA PHE A 107 -11.85 -8.54 6.88
C PHE A 107 -10.96 -7.43 6.28
N LYS A 108 -11.40 -6.16 6.33
CA LYS A 108 -10.58 -5.03 5.87
C LYS A 108 -9.29 -4.90 6.68
N GLY A 109 -9.34 -5.11 7.98
CA GLY A 109 -8.19 -5.09 8.88
C GLY A 109 -7.15 -6.14 8.49
N LEU A 110 -7.57 -7.36 8.18
CA LEU A 110 -6.68 -8.42 7.69
C LEU A 110 -6.00 -8.02 6.36
N ILE A 111 -6.77 -7.44 5.43
CA ILE A 111 -6.22 -6.94 4.16
C ILE A 111 -5.18 -5.84 4.41
N LEU A 112 -5.47 -4.91 5.33
CA LEU A 112 -4.56 -3.82 5.70
C LEU A 112 -3.27 -4.33 6.31
N VAL A 113 -3.35 -5.29 7.25
CA VAL A 113 -2.18 -5.93 7.87
C VAL A 113 -1.34 -6.66 6.83
N PHE A 114 -1.98 -7.38 5.92
CA PHE A 114 -1.27 -8.11 4.87
C PHE A 114 -0.56 -7.16 3.90
N GLY A 115 -1.20 -6.06 3.49
CA GLY A 115 -0.55 -5.05 2.65
C GLY A 115 0.58 -4.33 3.39
N LEU A 116 0.45 -4.09 4.70
CA LEU A 116 1.52 -3.53 5.54
C LEU A 116 2.73 -4.47 5.59
N PHE A 117 2.50 -5.77 5.80
CA PHE A 117 3.55 -6.79 5.81
C PHE A 117 4.36 -6.80 4.50
N LEU A 118 3.68 -6.75 3.36
CA LEU A 118 4.36 -6.69 2.06
C LEU A 118 5.09 -5.38 1.82
N ALA A 119 4.51 -4.25 2.25
CA ALA A 119 5.15 -2.95 2.19
C ALA A 119 6.43 -2.90 3.05
N TYR A 120 6.46 -3.65 4.16
CA TYR A 120 7.63 -3.81 5.01
C TYR A 120 8.73 -4.64 4.32
N GLU A 121 8.39 -5.83 3.83
CA GLU A 121 9.32 -6.72 3.11
C GLU A 121 9.96 -6.02 1.89
N THR A 122 9.17 -5.21 1.18
CA THR A 122 9.65 -4.50 -0.03
C THR A 122 10.52 -3.27 0.26
N ARG A 123 10.63 -2.81 1.52
CA ARG A 123 11.35 -1.57 1.88
C ARG A 123 12.87 -1.67 1.73
N SER A 124 13.46 -2.84 1.95
CA SER A 124 14.93 -3.01 2.05
C SER A 124 15.64 -3.04 0.69
N ILE A 125 14.89 -3.12 -0.40
CA ILE A 125 15.43 -3.45 -1.72
C ILE A 125 15.89 -2.15 -2.41
N LYS A 126 17.18 -1.81 -2.27
CA LYS A 126 17.76 -0.56 -2.81
C LYS A 126 18.21 -0.72 -4.26
N VAL A 127 17.31 -0.58 -5.23
CA VAL A 127 17.66 -0.50 -6.66
C VAL A 127 16.97 0.72 -7.28
N LYS A 128 17.64 1.42 -8.20
CA LYS A 128 17.19 2.70 -8.79
C LYS A 128 15.78 2.67 -9.44
N GLN A 129 15.33 1.50 -9.93
CA GLN A 129 13.97 1.26 -10.44
C GLN A 129 12.91 0.96 -9.36
N ILE A 130 13.29 0.85 -8.08
CA ILE A 130 12.42 0.47 -6.95
C ILE A 130 11.90 1.70 -6.18
N ASN A 131 12.38 2.91 -6.51
CA ASN A 131 11.86 4.14 -5.89
C ASN A 131 10.35 4.32 -6.12
N ASP A 132 9.79 3.95 -7.28
CA ASP A 132 8.33 4.00 -7.51
C ASP A 132 7.57 3.10 -6.50
N SER A 133 8.07 1.89 -6.28
CA SER A 133 7.47 0.96 -5.33
C SER A 133 7.57 1.42 -3.87
N ARG A 134 8.61 2.20 -3.53
CA ARG A 134 8.76 2.80 -2.20
C ARG A 134 7.68 3.83 -1.92
N TYR A 135 7.32 4.66 -2.88
CA TYR A 135 6.24 5.63 -2.72
C TYR A 135 4.87 4.95 -2.64
N VAL A 136 4.65 3.88 -3.41
CA VAL A 136 3.45 3.04 -3.27
C VAL A 136 3.40 2.38 -1.89
N GLY A 137 4.53 1.88 -1.37
CA GLY A 137 4.63 1.36 0.00
C GLY A 137 4.29 2.43 1.05
N MET A 138 4.84 3.64 0.93
CA MET A 138 4.49 4.80 1.78
C MET A 138 3.01 5.15 1.74
N SER A 139 2.38 5.06 0.57
CA SER A 139 0.93 5.25 0.42
C SER A 139 0.13 4.18 1.20
N ILE A 140 0.60 2.93 1.24
CA ILE A 140 -0.04 1.88 2.05
C ILE A 140 0.05 2.22 3.54
N TYR A 141 1.20 2.67 4.04
CA TYR A 141 1.34 3.11 5.44
C TYR A 141 0.36 4.24 5.77
N ASN A 142 0.22 5.24 4.88
CA ASN A 142 -0.73 6.34 5.05
C ASN A 142 -2.18 5.84 5.20
N VAL A 143 -2.62 4.95 4.29
CA VAL A 143 -3.98 4.39 4.34
C VAL A 143 -4.21 3.58 5.63
N VAL A 144 -3.24 2.74 6.04
CA VAL A 144 -3.35 1.91 7.25
C VAL A 144 -3.46 2.78 8.50
N VAL A 145 -2.61 3.79 8.66
CA VAL A 145 -2.63 4.70 9.82
C VAL A 145 -3.94 5.45 9.89
N LEU A 146 -4.39 6.03 8.77
CA LEU A 146 -5.65 6.76 8.73
C LEU A 146 -6.84 5.84 9.00
N ALA A 147 -6.84 4.60 8.51
CA ALA A 147 -7.92 3.64 8.79
C ALA A 147 -7.99 3.26 10.27
N ILE A 148 -6.85 3.02 10.93
CA ILE A 148 -6.77 2.68 12.36
C ILE A 148 -7.27 3.84 13.24
N ILE A 149 -7.03 5.09 12.83
CA ILE A 149 -7.51 6.26 13.57
C ILE A 149 -8.99 6.54 13.27
N THR A 150 -9.38 6.53 11.99
CA THR A 150 -10.72 6.95 11.56
C THR A 150 -11.79 5.99 12.07
N ALA A 151 -11.58 4.68 11.98
CA ALA A 151 -12.58 3.69 12.35
C ALA A 151 -13.09 3.81 13.81
N PRO A 152 -12.24 3.82 14.86
CA PRO A 152 -12.71 3.95 16.23
C PRO A 152 -13.29 5.34 16.52
N VAL A 153 -12.73 6.41 15.94
CA VAL A 153 -13.26 7.76 16.13
C VAL A 153 -14.68 7.86 15.57
N THR A 154 -14.92 7.34 14.35
CA THR A 154 -16.26 7.28 13.74
C THR A 154 -17.26 6.48 14.60
N MET A 155 -16.83 5.39 15.25
CA MET A 155 -17.70 4.65 16.16
C MET A 155 -18.10 5.48 17.39
N VAL A 156 -17.18 6.29 17.93
CA VAL A 156 -17.45 7.13 19.12
C VAL A 156 -18.37 8.31 18.79
N ILE A 157 -18.18 8.94 17.64
CA ILE A 157 -18.95 10.15 17.25
C ILE A 157 -20.21 9.83 16.43
N ALA A 158 -20.61 8.55 16.33
CA ALA A 158 -21.72 8.11 15.49
C ALA A 158 -23.07 8.78 15.82
N SER A 159 -23.25 9.21 17.07
CA SER A 159 -24.46 9.92 17.53
C SER A 159 -24.56 11.37 17.01
N GLN A 160 -23.43 12.00 16.64
CA GLN A 160 -23.41 13.36 16.08
C GLN A 160 -23.25 13.31 14.56
N GLN A 161 -24.35 13.45 13.82
CA GLN A 161 -24.35 13.28 12.36
C GLN A 161 -23.43 14.28 11.63
N ASP A 162 -23.49 15.56 12.00
CA ASP A 162 -22.65 16.59 11.36
C ASP A 162 -21.16 16.35 11.62
N ALA A 163 -20.80 16.02 12.86
CA ALA A 163 -19.42 15.73 13.24
C ALA A 163 -18.90 14.46 12.57
N SER A 164 -19.69 13.38 12.57
CA SER A 164 -19.37 12.11 11.93
C SER A 164 -19.19 12.29 10.42
N PHE A 165 -20.12 12.97 9.75
CA PHE A 165 -20.04 13.24 8.32
C PHE A 165 -18.82 14.07 7.95
N ALA A 166 -18.57 15.17 8.66
CA ALA A 166 -17.42 16.04 8.42
C ALA A 166 -16.10 15.28 8.64
N PHE A 167 -15.98 14.54 9.73
CA PHE A 167 -14.78 13.78 10.07
C PHE A 167 -14.48 12.70 9.03
N VAL A 168 -15.46 11.86 8.69
CA VAL A 168 -15.28 10.77 7.70
C VAL A 168 -14.94 11.34 6.32
N SER A 169 -15.64 12.39 5.89
CA SER A 169 -15.40 13.01 4.58
C SER A 169 -14.00 13.61 4.47
N LEU A 170 -13.58 14.36 5.49
CA LEU A 170 -12.25 14.95 5.55
C LEU A 170 -11.17 13.87 5.61
N ALA A 171 -11.37 12.82 6.41
CA ALA A 171 -10.42 11.70 6.52
C ALA A 171 -10.26 10.98 5.18
N VAL A 172 -11.35 10.73 4.44
CA VAL A 172 -11.31 10.11 3.12
C VAL A 172 -10.63 11.02 2.10
N ILE A 173 -10.99 12.30 2.04
CA ILE A 173 -10.37 13.27 1.12
C ILE A 173 -8.87 13.37 1.38
N PHE A 174 -8.47 13.53 2.63
CA PHE A 174 -7.07 13.62 3.03
C PHE A 174 -6.31 12.33 2.69
N CYS A 175 -6.88 11.17 2.99
CA CYS A 175 -6.31 9.87 2.66
C CYS A 175 -6.08 9.71 1.15
N CYS A 176 -7.09 10.01 0.34
CA CYS A 176 -7.01 9.94 -1.11
C CYS A 176 -6.00 10.95 -1.68
N PHE A 177 -6.04 12.19 -1.22
CA PHE A 177 -5.14 13.25 -1.67
C PHE A 177 -3.67 12.91 -1.39
N LEU A 178 -3.34 12.52 -0.15
CA LEU A 178 -1.99 12.11 0.20
C LEU A 178 -1.53 10.89 -0.60
N SER A 179 -2.39 9.91 -0.78
CA SER A 179 -2.07 8.70 -1.56
C SER A 179 -1.79 9.04 -3.02
N MET A 180 -2.61 9.89 -3.65
CA MET A 180 -2.36 10.36 -5.02
C MET A 180 -1.08 11.18 -5.12
N LEU A 181 -0.84 12.10 -4.17
CA LEU A 181 0.36 12.92 -4.13
C LEU A 181 1.62 12.04 -4.09
N LEU A 182 1.67 11.07 -3.19
CA LEU A 182 2.80 10.15 -3.05
C LEU A 182 3.04 9.33 -4.32
N ILE A 183 1.98 8.88 -5.00
CA ILE A 183 2.11 8.01 -6.17
C ILE A 183 2.45 8.79 -7.44
N PHE A 184 1.86 9.98 -7.64
CA PHE A 184 1.94 10.70 -8.91
C PHE A 184 2.99 11.82 -8.94
N VAL A 185 3.22 12.54 -7.83
CA VAL A 185 4.20 13.64 -7.80
C VAL A 185 5.61 13.22 -8.23
N PRO A 186 6.20 12.13 -7.68
CA PRO A 186 7.54 11.73 -8.11
C PRO A 186 7.62 11.40 -9.60
N LYS A 187 6.54 10.85 -10.19
CA LYS A 187 6.46 10.53 -11.63
C LYS A 187 6.41 11.79 -12.49
N VAL A 188 5.59 12.77 -12.06
CA VAL A 188 5.46 14.04 -12.78
C VAL A 188 6.78 14.80 -12.76
N ILE A 189 7.47 14.84 -11.63
CA ILE A 189 8.79 15.50 -11.51
C ILE A 189 9.82 14.82 -12.42
N GLU A 190 9.86 13.48 -12.46
CA GLU A 190 10.77 12.72 -13.32
C GLU A 190 10.52 13.02 -14.81
N ILE A 191 9.26 13.07 -15.24
CA ILE A 191 8.87 13.40 -16.62
C ILE A 191 9.26 14.84 -17.00
N ILE A 192 9.10 15.80 -16.08
CA ILE A 192 9.44 17.21 -16.33
C ILE A 192 10.96 17.39 -16.41
N ASN A 193 11.71 16.71 -15.55
CA ASN A 193 13.17 16.82 -15.51
C ASN A 193 13.88 16.10 -16.66
N ASN A 194 13.28 15.04 -17.23
CA ASN A 194 13.82 14.27 -18.36
C ASN A 194 12.88 14.25 -19.60
N PRO A 195 12.72 15.37 -20.32
CA PRO A 195 11.87 15.43 -21.52
C PRO A 195 12.41 14.62 -22.72
N SER A 196 13.68 14.17 -22.69
CA SER A 196 14.38 13.56 -23.84
C SER A 196 14.23 12.03 -23.97
N ASP A 197 13.64 11.32 -23.01
CA ASP A 197 13.41 9.86 -23.08
C ASP A 197 12.17 9.47 -23.95
N LYS A 198 11.60 10.47 -24.64
CA LYS A 198 10.30 10.36 -25.31
C LYS A 198 10.36 9.86 -26.76
N LEU A 199 11.56 9.68 -27.35
CA LEU A 199 11.67 9.22 -28.73
C LEU A 199 11.62 7.68 -28.86
N ASP A 200 11.92 6.93 -27.81
CA ASP A 200 11.83 5.45 -27.84
C ASP A 200 10.55 4.89 -27.18
N THR A 201 9.76 5.73 -26.49
CA THR A 201 8.63 5.27 -25.65
C THR A 201 7.26 5.53 -26.31
N LYS A 202 7.09 5.19 -27.59
CA LYS A 202 5.78 5.29 -28.29
C LYS A 202 5.00 3.97 -28.41
N SER A 203 5.43 2.89 -27.75
CA SER A 203 4.77 1.57 -27.82
C SER A 203 4.54 0.86 -26.47
N SER A 204 4.45 1.58 -25.34
CA SER A 204 4.32 0.92 -24.03
C SER A 204 3.21 1.52 -23.17
N THR A 205 1.96 1.21 -23.52
CA THR A 205 0.80 1.25 -22.60
C THR A 205 0.79 0.01 -21.68
N ASP A 206 1.97 -0.38 -21.20
CA ASP A 206 2.10 -1.40 -20.16
C ASP A 206 3.16 -0.89 -19.20
N ILE A 207 2.75 -0.57 -17.98
CA ILE A 207 3.65 -0.42 -16.82
C ILE A 207 4.06 -1.85 -16.42
N GLY A 208 4.60 -2.58 -17.38
CA GLY A 208 5.31 -3.82 -17.25
C GLY A 208 6.78 -3.45 -17.33
N ILE A 209 7.57 -3.93 -16.37
CA ILE A 209 9.03 -3.89 -16.44
C ILE A 209 9.40 -4.35 -17.84
N SER A 210 9.97 -3.46 -18.66
CA SER A 210 10.37 -3.82 -20.02
C SER A 210 11.34 -4.99 -19.91
N LYS A 211 11.21 -6.01 -20.76
CA LYS A 211 12.12 -7.17 -20.73
C LYS A 211 13.58 -6.74 -20.84
N GLU A 212 13.84 -5.66 -21.56
CA GLU A 212 15.17 -5.05 -21.67
C GLU A 212 15.69 -4.52 -20.33
N ASP A 213 14.84 -3.87 -19.54
CA ASP A 213 15.21 -3.38 -18.22
C ASP A 213 15.50 -4.53 -17.25
N GLU A 214 14.71 -5.62 -17.35
CA GLU A 214 14.93 -6.85 -16.58
C GLU A 214 16.27 -7.51 -16.95
N GLU A 215 16.62 -7.56 -18.23
CA GLU A 215 17.90 -8.10 -18.72
C GLU A 215 19.09 -7.22 -18.32
N ARG A 216 18.94 -5.90 -18.43
CA ARG A 216 19.96 -4.93 -18.01
C ARG A 216 20.22 -5.00 -16.52
N TYR A 217 19.18 -5.14 -15.70
CA TYR A 217 19.31 -5.31 -14.26
C TYR A 217 20.03 -6.62 -13.89
N LYS A 218 19.72 -7.73 -14.57
CA LYS A 218 20.44 -9.01 -14.38
C LYS A 218 21.91 -8.91 -14.77
N LYS A 219 22.21 -8.20 -15.86
CA LYS A 219 23.60 -7.97 -16.27
C LYS A 219 24.38 -7.19 -15.22
N LEU A 220 23.78 -6.12 -14.67
CA LEU A 220 24.39 -5.33 -13.60
C LEU A 220 24.64 -6.12 -12.32
N ILE A 221 23.71 -7.01 -11.92
CA ILE A 221 23.94 -7.90 -10.77
C ILE A 221 25.11 -8.84 -11.02
N ASN A 222 25.15 -9.46 -12.21
CA ASN A 222 26.21 -10.41 -12.54
C ASN A 222 27.59 -9.72 -12.60
N GLU A 223 27.66 -8.52 -13.19
CA GLU A 223 28.87 -7.69 -13.16
C GLU A 223 29.29 -7.34 -11.73
N ASN A 224 28.34 -7.03 -10.83
CA ASN A 224 28.65 -6.72 -9.44
C ASN A 224 29.19 -7.94 -8.67
N GLU A 225 28.59 -9.12 -8.87
CA GLU A 225 29.10 -10.38 -8.30
C GLU A 225 30.51 -10.70 -8.83
N GLU A 226 30.79 -10.49 -10.12
CA GLU A 226 32.12 -10.67 -10.71
C GLU A 226 33.14 -9.67 -10.15
N LEU A 227 32.77 -8.39 -10.05
CA LEU A 227 33.62 -7.35 -9.46
C LEU A 227 33.95 -7.67 -8.01
N GLN A 228 33.00 -8.15 -7.21
CA GLN A 228 33.25 -8.58 -5.84
C GLN A 228 34.25 -9.74 -5.74
N LYS A 229 34.14 -10.73 -6.63
CA LYS A 229 35.15 -11.83 -6.70
C LYS A 229 36.53 -11.30 -7.08
N LEU A 230 36.58 -10.37 -8.04
CA LEU A 230 37.85 -9.77 -8.47
C LEU A 230 38.51 -8.99 -7.34
N ILE A 231 37.72 -8.23 -6.57
CA ILE A 231 38.19 -7.50 -5.39
C ILE A 231 38.79 -8.47 -4.37
N SER A 232 38.09 -9.54 -4.03
CA SER A 232 38.58 -10.56 -3.08
C SER A 232 39.89 -11.20 -3.55
N GLN A 233 40.02 -11.57 -4.83
CA GLN A 233 41.28 -12.11 -5.36
C GLN A 233 42.44 -11.10 -5.32
N LYS A 234 42.16 -9.81 -5.54
CA LYS A 234 43.18 -8.76 -5.47
C LYS A 234 43.60 -8.51 -4.03
N GLU A 235 42.68 -8.52 -3.08
CA GLU A 235 42.98 -8.42 -1.64
C GLU A 235 43.88 -9.57 -1.17
N ASP A 236 43.62 -10.81 -1.59
CA ASP A 236 44.48 -11.95 -1.25
C ASP A 236 45.89 -11.81 -1.83
N LYS A 237 46.02 -11.35 -3.07
CA LYS A 237 47.35 -11.08 -3.67
C LYS A 237 48.10 -9.98 -2.93
N ILE A 238 47.41 -8.89 -2.56
CA ILE A 238 48.01 -7.81 -1.76
C ILE A 238 48.47 -8.35 -0.40
N ARG A 239 47.68 -9.22 0.22
CA ARG A 239 48.02 -9.86 1.51
C ARG A 239 49.29 -10.71 1.39
N ILE A 240 49.40 -11.54 0.36
CA ILE A 240 50.60 -12.38 0.11
C ILE A 240 51.83 -11.51 -0.16
N LEU A 241 51.70 -10.45 -0.97
CA LEU A 241 52.81 -9.55 -1.28
C LEU A 241 53.28 -8.78 -0.05
N ARG A 242 52.35 -8.31 0.80
CA ARG A 242 52.70 -7.67 2.08
C ARG A 242 53.44 -8.64 3.01
N GLN A 243 53.02 -9.90 3.06
CA GLN A 243 53.69 -10.91 3.88
C GLN A 243 55.12 -11.13 3.41
N ARG A 244 55.35 -11.32 2.09
CA ARG A 244 56.70 -11.44 1.53
C ARG A 244 57.59 -10.21 1.79
N LEU A 245 57.04 -9.00 1.68
CA LEU A 245 57.78 -7.78 2.01
C LEU A 245 58.21 -7.77 3.48
N THR A 246 57.33 -8.19 4.38
CA THR A 246 57.62 -8.26 5.82
C THR A 246 58.69 -9.31 6.13
N ASP A 247 58.61 -10.48 5.49
CA ASP A 247 59.61 -11.54 5.62
C ASP A 247 60.98 -11.06 5.10
N MET A 248 61.02 -10.37 3.96
CA MET A 248 62.25 -9.78 3.41
C MET A 248 62.85 -8.70 4.32
N ASP A 249 62.03 -7.81 4.88
CA ASP A 249 62.49 -6.78 5.84
C ASP A 249 63.04 -7.40 7.13
N SER A 250 62.46 -8.51 7.60
CA SER A 250 62.97 -9.25 8.76
C SER A 250 64.33 -9.91 8.49
N PHE A 251 64.53 -10.41 7.27
CA PHE A 251 65.80 -10.98 6.82
C PHE A 251 66.90 -9.91 6.69
N ASN A 252 66.56 -8.74 6.16
CA ASN A 252 67.49 -7.62 6.04
C ASN A 252 67.88 -6.98 7.39
N LYS A 253 67.05 -7.11 8.43
CA LYS A 253 67.38 -6.65 9.79
C LYS A 253 68.25 -7.61 10.60
N SER A 254 68.41 -8.85 10.14
CA SER A 254 69.15 -9.91 10.82
C SER A 254 70.53 -10.18 10.22
N THR A 255 70.91 -9.43 9.18
CA THR A 255 72.27 -9.38 8.59
C THR A 255 72.90 -8.04 8.93
#